data_AF-A0A8J7CIZ1-F1
#
_entry.id   AF-A0A8J7CIZ1-F1
#
_cell.length_a   1.000
_cell.length_b   1.000
_cell.length_c   1.000
_cell.angle_alpha   90.00
_cell.angle_beta   90.00
_cell.angle_gamma   90.00
#
_symmetry.space_group_name_H-M   'P 1'
#
loop_
_entity.id
_entity.type
_entity.pdbx_description
1 polymer ?
#
loop_
_entity_poly.entity_id
_entity_poly.type
_entity_poly.pdbx_seq_one_letter_code
_entity_poly.pdbx_strand_id
1 'polypeptide(L)'
;MAGNKNLNSAAKAKKDEFYTQIRDIENELWHYQKFFAGKTVLCNCDDPYESDFFKYFMIYFNQLGLRKVIATCYAGSPIVQTELDFFGTQNYNPHFDKRTQAIKLEVTEVTDLNGDGAADLADVKLLLENNRNVVTYLEGNGDFRSPECVDALKEADVVVTNPPFSLFREYVAQLIAYDKKFLIIGNMNAITYKEIFPLIKENKLWLGYGFRGMVGFFRSPYEDVAASTQHREGMIRNSGVHWFTNLDVRKRHEDILLFKHYAEEPELFPHYDNYDAIEVPKTAFIPVDYFGVMGVPITFLDKYNPAQFEIVGNAGSYGVDGYSLCPALYIGGKKIYKRILIRRRRQ
;
A
#
# COMPACT_ATOMS: atom_id res chain seq x y z
N MET A 1 19.88 -16.88 -26.80
CA MET A 1 20.28 -17.04 -25.39
C MET A 1 20.96 -15.76 -24.94
N ALA A 2 20.17 -14.73 -24.63
CA ALA A 2 20.65 -13.45 -24.11
C ALA A 2 20.33 -13.41 -22.61
N GLY A 3 21.37 -13.13 -21.82
CA GLY A 3 21.46 -13.49 -20.41
C GLY A 3 20.45 -12.79 -19.51
N ASN A 4 19.81 -13.62 -18.69
CA ASN A 4 18.98 -13.30 -17.54
C ASN A 4 19.78 -12.66 -16.38
N LYS A 5 20.76 -11.78 -16.69
CA LYS A 5 21.72 -11.23 -15.74
C LYS A 5 21.23 -9.96 -15.02
N ASN A 6 20.19 -9.30 -15.53
CA ASN A 6 19.69 -8.04 -14.95
C ASN A 6 18.58 -8.19 -13.89
N LEU A 7 18.05 -9.40 -13.66
CA LEU A 7 17.05 -9.63 -12.60
C LEU A 7 17.70 -9.93 -11.23
N ASN A 8 18.94 -10.41 -11.21
CA ASN A 8 19.65 -10.73 -9.97
C ASN A 8 20.44 -9.56 -9.37
N SER A 9 20.63 -8.46 -10.10
CA SER A 9 21.26 -7.23 -9.59
C SER A 9 20.29 -6.39 -8.72
N ALA A 10 18.98 -6.56 -8.88
CA ALA A 10 17.98 -5.94 -8.00
C ALA A 10 17.88 -6.62 -6.62
N ALA A 11 18.45 -7.82 -6.45
CA ALA A 11 18.44 -8.55 -5.18
C ALA A 11 19.55 -8.11 -4.20
N LYS A 12 20.42 -7.15 -4.58
CA LYS A 12 21.68 -6.88 -3.85
C LYS A 12 21.75 -5.57 -3.07
N ALA A 13 20.65 -4.85 -2.93
CA ALA A 13 20.52 -3.79 -1.93
C ALA A 13 19.09 -3.82 -1.39
N LYS A 14 18.93 -3.98 -0.07
CA LYS A 14 17.66 -3.79 0.64
C LYS A 14 17.29 -2.30 0.56
N LYS A 15 16.83 -1.88 -0.63
CA LYS A 15 16.38 -0.51 -0.89
C LYS A 15 14.90 -0.42 -0.55
N ASP A 16 14.56 -0.55 0.73
CA ASP A 16 13.17 -0.53 1.21
C ASP A 16 12.77 0.81 1.83
N GLU A 17 13.68 1.80 1.86
CA GLU A 17 13.45 3.15 2.39
C GLU A 17 12.75 4.04 1.34
N PHE A 18 11.43 4.02 1.36
CA PHE A 18 10.58 4.79 0.46
C PHE A 18 9.63 5.70 1.26
N TYR A 19 9.96 6.98 1.32
CA TYR A 19 9.12 7.95 2.04
C TYR A 19 8.00 8.44 1.12
N THR A 20 6.77 8.12 1.52
CA THR A 20 5.54 8.54 0.83
C THR A 20 5.32 10.03 1.06
N GLN A 21 4.82 10.74 0.05
CA GLN A 21 4.50 12.17 0.16
C GLN A 21 3.14 12.38 0.83
N ILE A 22 3.02 13.44 1.64
CA ILE A 22 1.75 13.83 2.29
C ILE A 22 0.58 13.93 1.30
N ARG A 23 0.80 14.46 0.11
CA ARG A 23 -0.23 14.59 -0.92
C ARG A 23 -0.77 13.23 -1.39
N ASP A 24 0.09 12.23 -1.50
CA ASP A 24 -0.32 10.88 -1.91
C ASP A 24 -1.14 10.20 -0.79
N ILE A 25 -0.81 10.50 0.47
CA ILE A 25 -1.55 10.08 1.67
C ILE A 25 -2.92 10.76 1.71
N GLU A 26 -2.97 12.09 1.56
CA GLU A 26 -4.22 12.87 1.53
C GLU A 26 -5.20 12.37 0.47
N ASN A 27 -4.69 12.11 -0.75
CA ASN A 27 -5.51 11.63 -1.86
C ASN A 27 -6.20 10.30 -1.56
N GLU A 28 -5.57 9.40 -0.79
CA GLU A 28 -6.19 8.14 -0.38
C GLU A 28 -7.08 8.34 0.86
N LEU A 29 -6.51 8.90 1.94
CA LEU A 29 -7.13 8.93 3.26
C LEU A 29 -8.37 9.84 3.33
N TRP A 30 -8.50 10.82 2.43
CA TRP A 30 -9.71 11.63 2.27
C TRP A 30 -10.98 10.78 2.15
N HIS A 31 -10.88 9.58 1.56
CA HIS A 31 -12.02 8.70 1.35
C HIS A 31 -12.46 7.91 2.60
N TYR A 32 -11.67 7.97 3.68
CA TYR A 32 -11.88 7.18 4.89
C TYR A 32 -12.05 8.05 6.15
N GLN A 33 -12.15 9.38 6.03
CA GLN A 33 -12.20 10.31 7.18
C GLN A 33 -13.17 9.90 8.29
N LYS A 34 -14.40 9.51 7.92
CA LYS A 34 -15.42 9.10 8.90
C LYS A 34 -15.05 7.85 9.69
N PHE A 35 -14.23 6.97 9.13
CA PHE A 35 -13.80 5.74 9.80
C PHE A 35 -12.86 6.03 10.97
N PHE A 36 -12.05 7.09 10.89
CA PHE A 36 -11.01 7.40 11.87
C PHE A 36 -11.52 7.96 13.19
N ALA A 37 -12.78 8.39 13.28
CA ALA A 37 -13.35 8.93 14.50
C ALA A 37 -13.25 7.94 15.68
N GLY A 38 -12.64 8.38 16.76
CA GLY A 38 -12.39 7.62 17.99
C GLY A 38 -11.36 6.50 17.85
N LYS A 39 -10.61 6.43 16.74
CA LYS A 39 -9.66 5.34 16.48
C LYS A 39 -8.27 5.64 17.02
N THR A 40 -7.58 4.57 17.40
CA THR A 40 -6.13 4.53 17.56
C THR A 40 -5.49 4.11 16.23
N VAL A 41 -4.65 4.97 15.68
CA VAL A 41 -3.92 4.71 14.43
C VAL A 41 -2.49 4.29 14.74
N LEU A 42 -2.00 3.22 14.11
CA LEU A 42 -0.59 2.85 14.11
C LEU A 42 0.05 3.15 12.75
N CYS A 43 1.12 3.93 12.78
CA CYS A 43 2.03 4.13 11.66
C CYS A 43 3.35 3.41 11.99
N ASN A 44 3.54 2.17 11.53
CA ASN A 44 4.87 1.55 11.64
C ASN A 44 5.77 2.20 10.58
N CYS A 45 6.55 3.18 10.99
CA CYS A 45 7.34 3.99 10.08
C CYS A 45 8.80 3.53 10.11
N ASP A 46 9.54 3.89 9.07
CA ASP A 46 11.00 3.85 9.12
C ASP A 46 11.52 4.92 10.10
N ASP A 47 10.95 6.15 10.02
CA ASP A 47 11.23 7.25 10.95
C ASP A 47 9.98 8.14 11.16
N PRO A 48 9.44 8.26 12.39
CA PRO A 48 8.27 9.09 12.67
C PRO A 48 8.53 10.59 12.60
N TYR A 49 9.78 11.04 12.71
CA TYR A 49 10.13 12.45 12.56
C TYR A 49 10.12 12.90 11.09
N GLU A 50 10.26 11.97 10.14
CA GLU A 50 10.22 12.29 8.70
C GLU A 50 9.00 11.73 7.98
N SER A 51 8.31 10.77 8.58
CA SER A 51 7.17 10.10 7.96
C SER A 51 5.99 11.03 7.78
N ASP A 52 5.66 11.34 6.53
CA ASP A 52 4.46 12.10 6.18
C ASP A 52 3.17 11.40 6.63
N PHE A 53 3.19 10.09 6.94
CA PHE A 53 2.05 9.41 7.59
C PHE A 53 1.82 9.94 9.00
N PHE A 54 2.87 10.02 9.81
CA PHE A 54 2.77 10.58 11.14
C PHE A 54 2.37 12.06 11.07
N LYS A 55 3.02 12.83 10.18
CA LYS A 55 2.69 14.25 9.94
C LYS A 55 1.21 14.44 9.60
N TYR A 56 0.68 13.64 8.67
CA TYR A 56 -0.74 13.69 8.29
C TYR A 56 -1.66 13.50 9.52
N PHE A 57 -1.47 12.45 10.30
CA PHE A 57 -2.35 12.20 11.45
C PHE A 57 -2.18 13.20 12.58
N MET A 58 -1.03 13.86 12.69
CA MET A 58 -0.82 14.97 13.62
C MET A 58 -1.55 16.23 13.17
N ILE A 59 -1.39 16.63 11.90
CA ILE A 59 -2.10 17.79 11.30
C ILE A 59 -3.61 17.65 11.45
N TYR A 60 -4.12 16.46 11.15
CA TYR A 60 -5.55 16.20 11.10
C TYR A 60 -6.09 15.52 12.37
N PHE A 61 -5.33 15.46 13.47
CA PHE A 61 -5.67 14.70 14.68
C PHE A 61 -7.08 15.04 15.21
N ASN A 62 -7.30 16.32 15.47
CA ASN A 62 -8.57 16.85 15.99
C ASN A 62 -9.69 16.77 14.96
N GLN A 63 -9.40 17.07 13.69
CA GLN A 63 -10.39 17.02 12.60
C GLN A 63 -10.90 15.60 12.33
N LEU A 64 -10.03 14.60 12.40
CA LEU A 64 -10.38 13.20 12.26
C LEU A 64 -11.01 12.62 13.54
N GLY A 65 -10.93 13.35 14.66
CA GLY A 65 -11.41 12.91 15.97
C GLY A 65 -10.67 11.68 16.48
N LEU A 66 -9.35 11.60 16.27
CA LEU A 66 -8.54 10.46 16.68
C LEU A 66 -8.51 10.34 18.21
N ARG A 67 -8.44 9.11 18.71
CA ARG A 67 -8.19 8.83 20.13
C ARG A 67 -6.70 8.86 20.44
N LYS A 68 -5.89 8.29 19.55
CA LYS A 68 -4.44 8.15 19.72
C LYS A 68 -3.77 7.90 18.38
N VAL A 69 -2.54 8.38 18.22
CA VAL A 69 -1.63 7.98 17.15
C VAL A 69 -0.38 7.37 17.78
N ILE A 70 -0.02 6.19 17.30
CA ILE A 70 1.20 5.47 17.66
C ILE A 70 2.08 5.44 16.43
N ALA A 71 3.36 5.77 16.58
CA ALA A 71 4.34 5.59 15.52
C ALA A 71 5.59 4.89 16.05
N THR A 72 6.08 3.88 15.34
CA THR A 72 7.34 3.19 15.68
C THR A 72 8.40 3.51 14.63
N CYS A 73 9.68 3.46 15.00
CA CYS A 73 10.81 3.66 14.09
C CYS A 73 11.81 2.51 14.17
N TYR A 74 12.57 2.27 13.10
CA TYR A 74 13.68 1.32 13.11
C TYR A 74 14.96 1.94 13.72
N ALA A 75 15.75 1.09 14.38
CA ALA A 75 17.08 1.46 14.85
C ALA A 75 18.02 1.78 13.67
N GLY A 76 18.65 2.96 13.67
CA GLY A 76 19.67 3.33 12.69
C GLY A 76 19.15 3.81 11.32
N SER A 77 17.92 4.35 11.27
CA SER A 77 17.41 5.05 10.08
C SER A 77 18.46 6.08 9.58
N PRO A 78 18.88 6.03 8.30
CA PRO A 78 20.01 6.83 7.80
C PRO A 78 19.72 8.34 7.73
N ILE A 79 18.47 8.76 7.96
CA ILE A 79 18.03 10.17 7.96
C ILE A 79 17.97 10.74 9.39
N VAL A 80 18.46 10.02 10.40
CA VAL A 80 18.55 10.47 11.81
C VAL A 80 19.49 11.69 12.01
N GLN A 81 20.10 12.22 10.95
CA GLN A 81 21.08 13.31 11.01
C GLN A 81 20.59 14.69 10.55
N THR A 82 19.35 14.83 10.10
CA THR A 82 18.75 16.16 9.91
C THR A 82 17.84 16.43 11.09
N GLU A 83 18.08 17.51 11.83
CA GLU A 83 17.02 18.11 12.64
C GLU A 83 15.76 18.17 11.79
N LEU A 84 14.68 17.56 12.27
CA LEU A 84 13.30 17.76 11.85
C LEU A 84 13.18 18.74 10.67
N ASP A 85 13.25 18.24 9.43
CA ASP A 85 13.00 19.08 8.26
C ASP A 85 11.48 19.24 8.04
N PHE A 86 10.74 19.33 9.15
CA PHE A 86 9.33 19.66 9.18
C PHE A 86 9.07 21.09 8.67
N PHE A 87 10.08 21.97 8.68
CA PHE A 87 9.88 23.42 8.50
C PHE A 87 10.90 24.11 7.57
N GLY A 88 11.79 23.40 6.88
CA GLY A 88 12.72 24.03 5.91
C GLY A 88 13.74 25.00 6.52
N THR A 89 13.97 24.92 7.84
CA THR A 89 15.00 25.72 8.52
C THR A 89 16.19 24.83 8.85
N GLN A 90 17.30 25.07 8.17
CA GLN A 90 18.61 24.49 8.45
C GLN A 90 19.13 25.02 9.79
N ASN A 91 18.73 24.39 10.89
CA ASN A 91 19.49 24.48 12.13
C ASN A 91 20.23 23.14 12.32
N TYR A 92 21.52 23.27 12.58
CA TYR A 92 22.45 22.17 12.77
C TYR A 92 22.84 22.23 14.24
N ASN A 93 22.29 21.34 15.07
CA ASN A 93 22.73 21.16 16.44
C ASN A 93 23.61 19.91 16.53
N PRO A 94 24.95 20.06 16.62
CA PRO A 94 25.91 18.96 16.55
C PRO A 94 25.96 18.07 17.81
N HIS A 95 24.98 18.14 18.71
CA HIS A 95 25.02 17.44 20.01
C HIS A 95 24.00 16.29 20.20
N PHE A 96 23.23 15.91 19.19
CA PHE A 96 22.48 14.64 19.23
C PHE A 96 23.32 13.50 18.65
N ASP A 97 24.21 12.97 19.49
CA ASP A 97 25.10 11.86 19.18
C ASP A 97 24.27 10.57 18.94
N LYS A 98 24.16 10.16 17.66
CA LYS A 98 23.62 8.87 17.17
C LYS A 98 22.47 8.24 17.98
N ARG A 99 21.20 8.53 17.63
CA ARG A 99 20.08 7.67 18.08
C ARG A 99 20.10 6.33 17.32
N THR A 100 20.93 5.40 17.79
CA THR A 100 21.04 4.01 17.30
C THR A 100 19.90 3.11 17.75
N GLN A 101 18.92 3.64 18.50
CA GLN A 101 17.89 2.86 19.16
C GLN A 101 16.52 3.19 18.58
N ALA A 102 15.71 2.15 18.37
CA ALA A 102 14.34 2.28 17.90
C ALA A 102 13.48 3.02 18.94
N ILE A 103 12.47 3.77 18.49
CA ILE A 103 11.56 4.51 19.36
C ILE A 103 10.10 4.23 19.01
N LYS A 104 9.23 4.46 20.00
CA LYS A 104 7.78 4.54 19.87
C LYS A 104 7.32 5.92 20.33
N LEU A 105 6.55 6.59 19.48
CA LEU A 105 5.82 7.82 19.79
C LEU A 105 4.36 7.50 20.08
N GLU A 106 3.79 8.11 21.12
CA GLU A 106 2.38 8.02 21.45
C GLU A 106 1.77 9.40 21.70
N VAL A 107 0.83 9.81 20.85
CA VAL A 107 0.13 11.09 20.96
C VAL A 107 -1.35 10.82 21.17
N THR A 108 -1.90 11.31 22.28
CA THR A 108 -3.32 11.18 22.65
C THR A 108 -4.10 12.48 22.55
N GLU A 109 -3.40 13.61 22.45
CA GLU A 109 -4.00 14.94 22.33
C GLU A 109 -3.06 15.87 21.56
N VAL A 110 -3.64 16.78 20.78
CA VAL A 110 -2.95 17.90 20.13
C VAL A 110 -3.70 19.16 20.51
N THR A 111 -3.09 19.97 21.38
CA THR A 111 -3.63 21.23 21.88
C THR A 111 -2.82 22.39 21.33
N ASP A 112 -3.43 23.58 21.25
CA ASP A 112 -2.72 24.83 20.99
C ASP A 112 -1.74 25.11 22.16
N LEU A 113 -0.46 24.82 21.94
CA LEU A 113 0.63 24.97 22.91
C LEU A 113 1.32 26.32 22.77
N ASN A 114 1.31 26.92 21.57
CA ASN A 114 1.94 28.21 21.30
C ASN A 114 1.02 29.42 21.61
N GLY A 115 -0.28 29.16 21.80
CA GLY A 115 -1.31 30.15 22.13
C GLY A 115 -1.79 31.00 20.93
N ASP A 116 -1.61 30.53 19.70
CA ASP A 116 -1.98 31.28 18.48
C ASP A 116 -3.44 31.09 18.04
N GLY A 117 -4.18 30.23 18.74
CA GLY A 117 -5.59 29.91 18.48
C GLY A 117 -5.81 28.76 17.51
N ALA A 118 -4.76 28.11 17.01
CA ALA A 118 -4.83 26.89 16.21
C ALA A 118 -4.09 25.75 16.92
N ALA A 119 -4.56 24.50 16.71
CA ALA A 119 -3.82 23.31 17.10
C ALA A 119 -3.20 22.72 15.83
N ASP A 120 -1.96 23.07 15.55
CA ASP A 120 -1.31 22.81 14.26
C ASP A 120 0.08 22.16 14.38
N LEU A 121 0.84 22.15 13.28
CA LEU A 121 2.17 21.54 13.23
C LEU A 121 3.17 22.20 14.18
N ALA A 122 3.05 23.50 14.45
CA ALA A 122 3.91 24.19 15.41
C ALA A 122 3.71 23.62 16.82
N ASP A 123 2.47 23.29 17.19
CA ASP A 123 2.18 22.66 18.48
C ASP A 123 2.67 21.23 18.54
N VAL A 124 2.52 20.47 17.45
CA VAL A 124 3.07 19.11 17.36
C VAL A 124 4.59 19.13 17.55
N LYS A 125 5.28 20.14 16.99
CA LYS A 125 6.72 20.33 17.22
C LYS A 125 7.01 20.58 18.70
N LEU A 126 6.30 21.52 19.32
CA LEU A 126 6.46 21.82 20.75
C LEU A 126 6.17 20.59 21.63
N LEU A 127 5.18 19.78 21.27
CA LEU A 127 4.84 18.53 21.94
C LEU A 127 6.02 17.55 21.88
N LEU A 128 6.62 17.35 20.70
CA LEU A 128 7.73 16.42 20.51
C LEU A 128 9.03 16.91 21.15
N GLU A 129 9.27 18.21 21.20
CA GLU A 129 10.47 18.81 21.80
C GLU A 129 10.42 18.82 23.32
N ASN A 130 9.26 19.12 23.91
CA ASN A 130 9.13 19.35 25.35
C ASN A 130 8.61 18.15 26.14
N ASN A 131 7.96 17.17 25.49
CA ASN A 131 7.26 16.11 26.21
C ASN A 131 7.97 14.75 26.12
N ARG A 132 8.86 14.48 27.07
CA ARG A 132 9.54 13.18 27.20
C ARG A 132 8.58 11.99 27.36
N ASN A 133 7.32 12.21 27.77
CA ASN A 133 6.34 11.12 27.93
C ASN A 133 5.74 10.63 26.61
N VAL A 134 5.97 11.34 25.51
CA VAL A 134 5.52 10.91 24.17
C VAL A 134 6.48 9.90 23.57
N VAL A 135 7.77 9.90 23.97
CA VAL A 135 8.82 9.06 23.38
C VAL A 135 9.20 7.92 24.33
N THR A 136 9.03 6.69 23.88
CA THR A 136 9.56 5.49 24.55
C THR A 136 10.68 4.89 23.69
N TYR A 137 11.85 4.63 24.28
CA TYR A 137 12.91 3.88 23.61
C TYR A 137 12.58 2.39 23.66
N LEU A 138 12.68 1.73 22.50
CA LEU A 138 12.43 0.30 22.37
C LEU A 138 13.70 -0.48 22.69
N GLU A 139 13.55 -1.63 23.33
CA GLU A 139 14.65 -2.58 23.55
C GLU A 139 15.06 -3.27 22.23
N GLY A 140 14.07 -3.52 21.36
CA GLY A 140 14.27 -4.11 20.05
C GLY A 140 14.78 -3.13 18.97
N ASN A 141 14.89 -3.65 17.74
CA ASN A 141 15.35 -2.88 16.57
C ASN A 141 14.24 -2.12 15.83
N GLY A 142 12.99 -2.14 16.35
CA GLY A 142 11.83 -1.53 15.71
C GLY A 142 11.18 -2.37 14.61
N ASP A 143 11.60 -3.62 14.42
CA ASP A 143 10.95 -4.54 13.48
C ASP A 143 9.49 -4.79 13.88
N PHE A 144 8.58 -4.76 12.91
CA PHE A 144 7.14 -4.96 13.15
C PHE A 144 6.79 -6.29 13.83
N ARG A 145 7.72 -7.25 13.86
CA ARG A 145 7.61 -8.55 14.53
C ARG A 145 8.12 -8.54 15.96
N SER A 146 8.86 -7.50 16.36
CA SER A 146 9.36 -7.38 17.72
C SER A 146 8.20 -7.28 18.72
N PRO A 147 8.34 -7.81 19.95
CA PRO A 147 7.27 -7.83 20.94
C PRO A 147 6.65 -6.45 21.18
N GLU A 148 7.49 -5.41 21.29
CA GLU A 148 7.03 -4.05 21.57
C GLU A 148 6.24 -3.43 20.40
N CYS A 149 6.64 -3.68 19.16
CA CYS A 149 5.88 -3.27 17.97
C CYS A 149 4.57 -4.08 17.83
N VAL A 150 4.58 -5.35 18.20
CA VAL A 150 3.38 -6.19 18.23
C VAL A 150 2.40 -5.72 19.31
N ASP A 151 2.87 -5.22 20.45
CA ASP A 151 2.01 -4.66 21.48
C ASP A 151 1.37 -3.34 21.02
N ALA A 152 2.13 -2.48 20.32
CA ALA A 152 1.56 -1.33 19.62
C ALA A 152 0.52 -1.73 18.56
N LEU A 153 0.77 -2.81 17.81
CA LEU A 153 -0.18 -3.36 16.84
C LEU A 153 -1.47 -3.82 17.52
N LYS A 154 -1.37 -4.55 18.64
CA LYS A 154 -2.53 -5.03 19.41
C LYS A 154 -3.40 -3.87 19.90
N GLU A 155 -2.77 -2.79 20.35
CA GLU A 155 -3.48 -1.58 20.83
C GLU A 155 -4.20 -0.83 19.71
N ALA A 156 -3.61 -0.78 18.51
CA ALA A 156 -4.16 0.00 17.41
C ALA A 156 -5.45 -0.59 16.82
N ASP A 157 -6.38 0.26 16.43
CA ASP A 157 -7.59 -0.15 15.70
C ASP A 157 -7.32 -0.28 14.19
N VAL A 158 -6.42 0.56 13.67
CA VAL A 158 -6.08 0.62 12.25
C VAL A 158 -4.60 0.89 12.04
N VAL A 159 -4.03 0.24 11.04
CA VAL A 159 -2.64 0.42 10.62
C VAL A 159 -2.58 1.17 9.29
N VAL A 160 -1.81 2.25 9.23
CA VAL A 160 -1.70 3.07 8.01
C VAL A 160 -0.23 3.39 7.73
N THR A 161 0.34 2.81 6.66
CA THR A 161 1.79 2.87 6.43
C THR A 161 2.23 2.50 5.00
N ASN A 162 3.51 2.67 4.71
CA ASN A 162 4.23 2.10 3.56
C ASN A 162 5.21 1.02 4.06
N PRO A 163 4.79 -0.25 4.21
CA PRO A 163 5.67 -1.30 4.73
C PRO A 163 6.77 -1.66 3.71
N PRO A 164 7.89 -2.27 4.17
CA PRO A 164 8.91 -2.80 3.27
C PRO A 164 8.31 -3.79 2.25
N PHE A 165 8.48 -3.51 0.95
CA PHE A 165 7.85 -4.33 -0.09
C PHE A 165 8.38 -5.76 -0.10
N SER A 166 9.63 -5.95 0.32
CA SER A 166 10.25 -7.27 0.51
C SER A 166 9.55 -8.14 1.56
N LEU A 167 8.91 -7.52 2.56
CA LEU A 167 8.23 -8.19 3.67
C LEU A 167 6.70 -8.12 3.57
N PHE A 168 6.15 -7.60 2.46
CA PHE A 168 4.72 -7.34 2.30
C PHE A 168 3.82 -8.55 2.60
N ARG A 169 4.20 -9.76 2.17
CA ARG A 169 3.42 -11.00 2.40
C ARG A 169 3.32 -11.33 3.89
N GLU A 170 4.46 -11.28 4.57
CA GLU A 170 4.57 -11.55 6.01
C GLU A 170 3.83 -10.49 6.82
N TYR A 171 3.96 -9.23 6.40
CA TYR A 171 3.29 -8.10 7.02
C TYR A 171 1.76 -8.20 6.93
N VAL A 172 1.21 -8.45 5.73
CA VAL A 172 -0.24 -8.67 5.57
C VAL A 172 -0.72 -9.87 6.38
N ALA A 173 0.04 -10.98 6.40
CA ALA A 173 -0.32 -12.15 7.19
C ALA A 173 -0.42 -11.82 8.70
N GLN A 174 0.48 -10.99 9.22
CA GLN A 174 0.41 -10.50 10.60
C GLN A 174 -0.83 -9.63 10.83
N LEU A 175 -1.12 -8.66 9.96
CA LEU A 175 -2.29 -7.79 10.10
C LEU A 175 -3.60 -8.60 10.12
N ILE A 176 -3.71 -9.62 9.26
CA ILE A 176 -4.87 -10.54 9.25
C ILE A 176 -4.93 -11.38 10.53
N ALA A 177 -3.79 -11.90 11.01
CA ALA A 177 -3.75 -12.71 12.24
C ALA A 177 -4.20 -11.94 13.49
N TYR A 178 -3.97 -10.62 13.52
CA TYR A 178 -4.41 -9.73 14.60
C TYR A 178 -5.75 -9.02 14.32
N ASP A 179 -6.48 -9.43 13.27
CA ASP A 179 -7.77 -8.85 12.85
C ASP A 179 -7.74 -7.32 12.71
N LYS A 180 -6.66 -6.79 12.12
CA LYS A 180 -6.47 -5.34 12.03
C LYS A 180 -7.14 -4.76 10.80
N LYS A 181 -7.70 -3.57 10.95
CA LYS A 181 -8.02 -2.70 9.82
C LYS A 181 -6.74 -2.07 9.30
N PHE A 182 -6.61 -1.90 7.99
CA PHE A 182 -5.38 -1.32 7.44
C PHE A 182 -5.54 -0.62 6.10
N LEU A 183 -4.69 0.37 5.86
CA LEU A 183 -4.45 1.06 4.59
C LEU A 183 -2.94 1.06 4.35
N ILE A 184 -2.45 0.21 3.45
CA ILE A 184 -1.00 0.02 3.29
C ILE A 184 -0.59 0.10 1.82
N ILE A 185 0.60 0.61 1.57
CA ILE A 185 1.13 0.70 0.21
C ILE A 185 1.88 -0.60 -0.14
N GLY A 186 1.71 -1.07 -1.37
CA GLY A 186 2.40 -2.25 -1.88
C GLY A 186 2.52 -2.24 -3.40
N ASN A 187 3.31 -3.17 -3.92
CA ASN A 187 3.39 -3.38 -5.37
C ASN A 187 2.22 -4.29 -5.85
N MET A 188 1.59 -3.93 -6.96
CA MET A 188 0.48 -4.68 -7.57
C MET A 188 0.83 -6.13 -7.93
N ASN A 189 2.10 -6.46 -8.14
CA ASN A 189 2.52 -7.85 -8.33
C ASN A 189 2.09 -8.74 -7.13
N ALA A 190 1.95 -8.14 -5.94
CA ALA A 190 1.50 -8.82 -4.73
C ALA A 190 0.09 -9.39 -4.85
N ILE A 191 -0.77 -8.85 -5.72
CA ILE A 191 -2.11 -9.37 -6.01
C ILE A 191 -2.08 -10.87 -6.30
N THR A 192 -1.05 -11.33 -7.03
CA THR A 192 -0.94 -12.73 -7.49
C THR A 192 -0.16 -13.62 -6.52
N TYR A 193 0.26 -13.11 -5.37
CA TYR A 193 1.00 -13.90 -4.39
C TYR A 193 0.07 -14.89 -3.70
N LYS A 194 0.63 -16.05 -3.32
CA LYS A 194 -0.11 -17.19 -2.79
C LYS A 194 -0.91 -16.87 -1.52
N GLU A 195 -0.39 -15.98 -0.69
CA GLU A 195 -0.99 -15.58 0.59
C GLU A 195 -1.92 -14.38 0.44
N ILE A 196 -1.83 -13.64 -0.67
CA ILE A 196 -2.58 -12.39 -0.88
C ILE A 196 -3.82 -12.63 -1.73
N PHE A 197 -3.69 -13.37 -2.83
CA PHE A 197 -4.80 -13.59 -3.75
C PHE A 197 -6.03 -14.26 -3.09
N PRO A 198 -5.88 -15.26 -2.19
CA PRO A 198 -7.01 -15.81 -1.46
C PRO A 198 -7.81 -14.75 -0.69
N LEU A 199 -7.12 -13.80 -0.02
CA LEU A 199 -7.76 -12.71 0.71
C LEU A 199 -8.58 -11.81 -0.23
N ILE A 200 -8.08 -11.56 -1.43
CA ILE A 200 -8.81 -10.79 -2.46
C ILE A 200 -10.05 -11.54 -2.92
N LYS A 201 -9.90 -12.81 -3.30
CA LYS A 201 -11.01 -13.66 -3.77
C LYS A 201 -12.10 -13.79 -2.71
N GLU A 202 -11.73 -13.89 -1.44
CA GLU A 202 -12.64 -13.99 -0.30
C GLU A 202 -13.19 -12.64 0.18
N ASN A 203 -12.90 -11.53 -0.51
CA ASN A 203 -13.32 -10.18 -0.14
C ASN A 203 -12.86 -9.76 1.27
N LYS A 204 -11.67 -10.20 1.69
CA LYS A 204 -10.99 -9.79 2.94
C LYS A 204 -9.92 -8.71 2.71
N LEU A 205 -9.50 -8.50 1.47
CA LEU A 205 -8.52 -7.51 1.06
C LEU A 205 -8.87 -6.98 -0.34
N TRP A 206 -8.71 -5.68 -0.60
CA TRP A 206 -8.93 -5.06 -1.91
C TRP A 206 -8.00 -3.85 -2.11
N LEU A 207 -8.07 -3.23 -3.28
CA LEU A 207 -7.30 -2.04 -3.60
C LEU A 207 -8.04 -0.76 -3.18
N GLY A 208 -7.30 0.19 -2.61
CA GLY A 208 -7.74 1.56 -2.33
C GLY A 208 -7.81 2.41 -3.61
N TYR A 209 -7.88 3.74 -3.52
CA TYR A 209 -7.88 4.64 -4.69
C TYR A 209 -6.56 4.66 -5.47
N GLY A 210 -5.43 4.43 -4.80
CA GLY A 210 -4.14 4.21 -5.46
C GLY A 210 -3.42 5.48 -5.87
N PHE A 211 -2.41 5.30 -6.72
CA PHE A 211 -1.59 6.37 -7.27
C PHE A 211 -2.03 6.69 -8.69
N ARG A 212 -1.90 7.95 -9.11
CA ARG A 212 -2.18 8.34 -10.50
C ARG A 212 -1.31 7.52 -11.46
N GLY A 213 -1.97 6.80 -12.37
CA GLY A 213 -1.29 5.91 -13.32
C GLY A 213 -0.58 4.72 -12.67
N MET A 214 -0.87 4.40 -11.40
CA MET A 214 -0.22 3.36 -10.61
C MET A 214 1.30 3.59 -10.48
N VAL A 215 1.72 4.86 -10.46
CA VAL A 215 3.11 5.29 -10.32
C VAL A 215 3.25 6.13 -9.07
N GLY A 216 4.08 5.65 -8.14
CA GLY A 216 4.48 6.41 -6.96
C GLY A 216 5.86 7.06 -7.16
N PHE A 217 6.03 8.25 -6.59
CA PHE A 217 7.34 8.88 -6.43
C PHE A 217 7.62 8.95 -4.94
N PHE A 218 8.71 8.34 -4.50
CA PHE A 218 9.07 8.23 -3.09
C PHE A 218 10.42 8.89 -2.85
N ARG A 219 10.55 9.70 -1.79
CA ARG A 219 11.89 10.18 -1.40
C ARG A 219 12.70 8.96 -0.97
N SER A 220 13.97 8.92 -1.35
CA SER A 220 14.83 7.78 -1.07
C SER A 220 16.30 8.20 -1.20
N PRO A 221 17.22 7.64 -0.40
CA PRO A 221 18.65 7.93 -0.51
C PRO A 221 19.31 7.25 -1.74
N TYR A 222 18.56 6.46 -2.51
CA TYR A 222 19.10 5.75 -3.66
C TYR A 222 18.77 6.46 -4.97
N GLU A 223 19.64 6.27 -5.97
CA GLU A 223 19.41 6.75 -7.34
C GLU A 223 18.20 6.07 -7.99
N ASP A 224 17.42 6.86 -8.73
CA ASP A 224 16.34 6.37 -9.57
C ASP A 224 16.91 5.71 -10.83
N VAL A 225 16.70 4.41 -10.94
CA VAL A 225 17.15 3.58 -12.08
C VAL A 225 15.98 3.18 -13.00
N ALA A 226 14.81 3.79 -12.84
CA ALA A 226 13.65 3.46 -13.66
C ALA A 226 13.90 3.79 -15.15
N ALA A 227 13.53 2.88 -16.06
CA ALA A 227 13.67 3.10 -17.51
C ALA A 227 12.70 4.14 -18.10
N SER A 228 11.91 4.83 -17.26
CA SER A 228 10.96 5.85 -17.70
C SER A 228 11.68 7.17 -17.97
N THR A 229 11.03 8.12 -18.63
CA THR A 229 11.55 9.50 -18.78
C THR A 229 11.02 10.45 -17.70
N GLN A 230 10.04 10.00 -16.90
CA GLN A 230 9.46 10.79 -15.82
C GLN A 230 10.27 10.58 -14.55
N HIS A 231 11.14 11.51 -14.21
CA HIS A 231 11.91 11.49 -12.96
C HIS A 231 11.62 12.75 -12.15
N ARG A 232 11.86 12.66 -10.84
CA ARG A 232 11.83 13.81 -9.93
C ARG A 232 13.12 13.80 -9.12
N GLU A 233 13.74 14.97 -9.01
CA GLU A 233 14.97 15.12 -8.23
C GLU A 233 14.77 14.65 -6.79
N GLY A 234 15.72 13.87 -6.25
CA GLY A 234 15.66 13.32 -4.89
C GLY A 234 14.60 12.23 -4.66
N MET A 235 13.96 11.71 -5.72
CA MET A 235 12.91 10.69 -5.60
C MET A 235 13.15 9.49 -6.52
N ILE A 236 12.66 8.32 -6.10
CA ILE A 236 12.59 7.12 -6.92
C ILE A 236 11.18 6.94 -7.46
N ARG A 237 11.09 6.68 -8.76
CA ARG A 237 9.84 6.28 -9.42
C ARG A 237 9.61 4.78 -9.30
N ASN A 238 8.48 4.39 -8.72
CA ASN A 238 8.07 2.99 -8.66
C ASN A 238 6.77 2.75 -9.43
N SER A 239 6.80 1.82 -10.38
CA SER A 239 5.63 1.46 -11.22
C SER A 239 4.87 0.29 -10.65
N GLY A 240 3.55 0.33 -10.80
CA GLY A 240 2.66 -0.68 -10.25
C GLY A 240 2.59 -0.60 -8.74
N VAL A 241 2.61 0.60 -8.15
CA VAL A 241 2.38 0.80 -6.71
C VAL A 241 0.92 1.16 -6.47
N HIS A 242 0.35 0.62 -5.40
CA HIS A 242 -1.06 0.80 -5.05
C HIS A 242 -1.28 0.74 -3.54
N TRP A 243 -2.39 1.31 -3.08
CA TRP A 243 -2.95 1.07 -1.75
C TRP A 243 -3.71 -0.26 -1.70
N PHE A 244 -3.48 -1.02 -0.63
CA PHE A 244 -4.16 -2.26 -0.25
C PHE A 244 -4.87 -2.03 1.08
N THR A 245 -6.12 -2.46 1.19
CA THR A 245 -6.95 -2.20 2.36
C THR A 245 -8.02 -3.26 2.58
N ASN A 246 -8.56 -3.31 3.79
CA ASN A 246 -9.77 -4.01 4.16
C ASN A 246 -10.84 -3.08 4.79
N LEU A 247 -10.69 -1.76 4.57
CA LEU A 247 -11.69 -0.74 4.89
C LEU A 247 -12.60 -0.52 3.70
N ASP A 248 -13.91 -0.51 3.94
CA ASP A 248 -14.87 -0.35 2.86
C ASP A 248 -14.82 1.06 2.27
N VAL A 249 -14.99 1.14 0.96
CA VAL A 249 -14.78 2.38 0.21
C VAL A 249 -15.74 2.47 -0.98
N ARG A 250 -16.20 3.68 -1.28
CA ARG A 250 -17.23 3.93 -2.31
C ARG A 250 -16.88 3.31 -3.67
N LYS A 251 -15.65 3.49 -4.15
CA LYS A 251 -15.21 2.98 -5.47
C LYS A 251 -15.40 1.47 -5.64
N ARG A 252 -15.39 0.70 -4.55
CA ARG A 252 -15.56 -0.75 -4.56
C ARG A 252 -16.98 -1.19 -4.95
N HIS A 253 -17.93 -0.26 -4.89
CA HIS A 253 -19.33 -0.49 -5.20
C HIS A 253 -19.76 0.20 -6.50
N GLU A 254 -18.81 0.71 -7.27
CA GLU A 254 -19.06 1.36 -8.56
C GLU A 254 -18.99 0.34 -9.69
N ASP A 255 -20.06 0.27 -10.49
CA ASP A 255 -20.09 -0.59 -11.67
C ASP A 255 -19.18 -0.05 -12.77
N ILE A 256 -18.46 -0.96 -13.41
CA ILE A 256 -17.78 -0.69 -14.67
C ILE A 256 -18.85 -0.62 -15.76
N LEU A 257 -18.90 0.49 -16.50
CA LEU A 257 -19.73 0.59 -17.69
C LEU A 257 -19.21 -0.38 -18.77
N LEU A 258 -20.00 -1.39 -19.11
CA LEU A 258 -19.70 -2.37 -20.14
C LEU A 258 -20.39 -1.96 -21.45
N PHE A 259 -19.63 -1.92 -22.54
CA PHE A 259 -20.14 -1.47 -23.85
C PHE A 259 -19.60 -2.29 -25.03
N LYS A 260 -18.70 -3.25 -24.78
CA LYS A 260 -18.24 -4.18 -25.81
C LYS A 260 -19.19 -5.37 -25.93
N HIS A 261 -19.28 -5.94 -27.13
CA HIS A 261 -20.15 -7.06 -27.43
C HIS A 261 -19.32 -8.23 -27.98
N TYR A 262 -19.36 -9.35 -27.28
CA TYR A 262 -18.72 -10.60 -27.71
C TYR A 262 -19.36 -11.15 -28.98
N ALA A 263 -20.68 -11.05 -29.12
CA ALA A 263 -21.39 -11.57 -30.28
C ALA A 263 -21.08 -10.80 -31.57
N GLU A 264 -20.70 -9.52 -31.45
CA GLU A 264 -20.41 -8.63 -32.58
C GLU A 264 -18.93 -8.63 -32.98
N GLU A 265 -18.02 -8.72 -32.00
CA GLU A 265 -16.56 -8.66 -32.21
C GLU A 265 -15.83 -9.86 -31.54
N PRO A 266 -16.19 -11.13 -31.82
CA PRO A 266 -15.65 -12.30 -31.11
C PRO A 266 -14.12 -12.46 -31.25
N GLU A 267 -13.53 -11.94 -32.33
CA GLU A 267 -12.09 -11.93 -32.59
C GLU A 267 -11.28 -11.08 -31.59
N LEU A 268 -11.92 -10.12 -30.91
CA LEU A 268 -11.29 -9.37 -29.82
C LEU A 268 -11.12 -10.22 -28.54
N PHE A 269 -11.80 -11.37 -28.49
CA PHE A 269 -11.96 -12.22 -27.31
C PHE A 269 -11.56 -13.67 -27.60
N PRO A 270 -10.32 -13.93 -28.03
CA PRO A 270 -9.88 -15.28 -28.33
C PRO A 270 -9.99 -16.19 -27.11
N HIS A 271 -10.37 -17.44 -27.34
CA HIS A 271 -10.35 -18.47 -26.31
C HIS A 271 -8.92 -18.90 -26.01
N TYR A 272 -8.65 -19.30 -24.77
CA TYR A 272 -7.38 -19.91 -24.42
C TYR A 272 -7.29 -21.34 -24.95
N ASP A 273 -6.09 -21.75 -25.36
CA ASP A 273 -5.83 -23.09 -25.89
C ASP A 273 -6.05 -24.19 -24.83
N ASN A 274 -5.88 -23.84 -23.55
CA ASN A 274 -5.72 -24.80 -22.46
C ASN A 274 -6.60 -24.51 -21.22
N TYR A 275 -7.57 -23.62 -21.34
CA TYR A 275 -8.54 -23.32 -20.28
C TYR A 275 -9.83 -22.77 -20.90
N ASP A 276 -10.99 -23.22 -20.42
CA ASP A 276 -12.30 -22.78 -20.93
C ASP A 276 -12.65 -21.37 -20.43
N ALA A 277 -12.05 -20.37 -21.08
CA ALA A 277 -12.29 -18.96 -20.86
C ALA A 277 -11.83 -18.14 -22.08
N ILE A 278 -12.38 -16.93 -22.21
CA ILE A 278 -11.89 -15.94 -23.19
C ILE A 278 -10.83 -15.03 -22.58
N GLU A 279 -9.88 -14.59 -23.40
CA GLU A 279 -8.97 -13.50 -23.07
C GLU A 279 -9.66 -12.15 -23.25
N VAL A 280 -9.59 -11.32 -22.22
CA VAL A 280 -10.01 -9.93 -22.28
C VAL A 280 -8.77 -9.07 -22.03
N PRO A 281 -8.17 -8.46 -23.07
CA PRO A 281 -6.85 -7.84 -22.96
C PRO A 281 -6.85 -6.54 -22.13
N LYS A 282 -8.03 -5.92 -21.94
CA LYS A 282 -8.20 -4.66 -21.20
C LYS A 282 -9.49 -4.70 -20.39
N THR A 283 -9.48 -4.18 -19.17
CA THR A 283 -10.67 -4.05 -18.32
C THR A 283 -11.83 -3.34 -19.04
N ALA A 284 -11.54 -2.32 -19.85
CA ALA A 284 -12.57 -1.60 -20.61
C ALA A 284 -13.19 -2.42 -21.75
N PHE A 285 -12.61 -3.58 -22.09
CA PHE A 285 -13.11 -4.45 -23.15
C PHE A 285 -14.01 -5.56 -22.62
N ILE A 286 -14.25 -5.64 -21.31
CA ILE A 286 -15.14 -6.67 -20.75
C ILE A 286 -16.52 -6.56 -21.43
N PRO A 287 -16.97 -7.62 -22.11
CA PRO A 287 -18.19 -7.56 -22.90
C PRO A 287 -19.46 -7.63 -22.03
N VAL A 288 -20.53 -6.95 -22.49
CA VAL A 288 -21.82 -6.84 -21.80
C VAL A 288 -22.74 -8.05 -22.02
N ASP A 289 -22.44 -8.87 -23.00
CA ASP A 289 -23.25 -10.02 -23.46
C ASP A 289 -22.58 -11.38 -23.21
N TYR A 290 -21.36 -11.41 -22.66
CA TYR A 290 -20.68 -12.66 -22.26
C TYR A 290 -20.81 -12.91 -20.75
N PHE A 291 -21.18 -14.14 -20.38
CA PHE A 291 -21.36 -14.57 -18.98
C PHE A 291 -20.51 -15.78 -18.59
N GLY A 292 -19.66 -16.28 -19.50
CA GLY A 292 -18.66 -17.32 -19.20
C GLY A 292 -17.49 -16.78 -18.38
N VAL A 293 -16.47 -17.62 -18.18
CA VAL A 293 -15.23 -17.20 -17.51
C VAL A 293 -14.41 -16.34 -18.46
N MET A 294 -13.84 -15.27 -17.93
CA MET A 294 -13.00 -14.31 -18.66
C MET A 294 -11.69 -14.13 -17.92
N GLY A 295 -10.57 -14.19 -18.63
CA GLY A 295 -9.28 -13.78 -18.10
C GLY A 295 -9.04 -12.29 -18.35
N VAL A 296 -8.99 -11.52 -17.27
CA VAL A 296 -8.74 -10.07 -17.30
C VAL A 296 -7.35 -9.73 -16.73
N PRO A 297 -6.77 -8.56 -17.05
CA PRO A 297 -5.49 -8.13 -16.47
C PRO A 297 -5.60 -7.96 -14.95
N ILE A 298 -4.50 -8.11 -14.22
CA ILE A 298 -4.49 -7.89 -12.75
C ILE A 298 -4.95 -6.48 -12.33
N THR A 299 -4.78 -5.50 -13.22
CA THR A 299 -5.24 -4.12 -13.02
C THR A 299 -6.77 -3.97 -13.01
N PHE A 300 -7.52 -5.00 -13.41
CA PHE A 300 -8.97 -5.08 -13.22
C PHE A 300 -9.37 -4.84 -11.76
N LEU A 301 -8.57 -5.30 -10.79
CA LEU A 301 -8.91 -5.18 -9.37
C LEU A 301 -9.02 -3.75 -8.86
N ASP A 302 -8.44 -2.77 -9.56
CA ASP A 302 -8.62 -1.34 -9.23
C ASP A 302 -10.09 -0.89 -9.39
N LYS A 303 -10.84 -1.58 -10.27
CA LYS A 303 -12.25 -1.31 -10.58
C LYS A 303 -13.18 -2.46 -10.17
N TYR A 304 -12.69 -3.38 -9.34
CA TYR A 304 -13.46 -4.57 -9.01
C TYR A 304 -14.62 -4.23 -8.09
N ASN A 305 -15.84 -4.41 -8.62
CA ASN A 305 -17.07 -4.45 -7.84
C ASN A 305 -17.51 -5.91 -7.64
N PRO A 306 -17.55 -6.43 -6.40
CA PRO A 306 -17.98 -7.81 -6.13
C PRO A 306 -19.47 -8.05 -6.32
N ALA A 307 -20.29 -6.99 -6.39
CA ALA A 307 -21.69 -7.11 -6.81
C ALA A 307 -21.80 -7.34 -8.33
N GLN A 308 -20.91 -6.74 -9.12
CA GLN A 308 -20.91 -6.88 -10.58
C GLN A 308 -20.20 -8.16 -11.06
N PHE A 309 -19.10 -8.53 -10.40
CA PHE A 309 -18.25 -9.65 -10.81
C PHE A 309 -17.93 -10.63 -9.67
N GLU A 310 -17.86 -11.90 -10.02
CA GLU A 310 -17.29 -12.97 -9.23
C GLU A 310 -15.83 -13.18 -9.65
N ILE A 311 -14.91 -13.26 -8.68
CA ILE A 311 -13.55 -13.76 -8.92
C ILE A 311 -13.57 -15.28 -8.79
N VAL A 312 -13.36 -15.96 -9.91
CA VAL A 312 -13.31 -17.43 -10.00
C VAL A 312 -11.96 -17.95 -9.52
N GLY A 313 -10.88 -17.26 -9.89
CA GLY A 313 -9.51 -17.63 -9.52
C GLY A 313 -8.48 -16.75 -10.21
N ASN A 314 -7.22 -17.18 -10.23
CA ASN A 314 -6.19 -16.60 -11.09
C ASN A 314 -5.54 -17.67 -11.96
N ALA A 315 -4.77 -17.22 -12.96
CA ALA A 315 -3.98 -18.11 -13.80
C ALA A 315 -2.62 -17.49 -14.14
N GLY A 316 -1.61 -18.34 -14.32
CA GLY A 316 -0.24 -17.92 -14.65
C GLY A 316 0.65 -17.56 -13.45
N SER A 317 0.16 -17.72 -12.22
CA SER A 317 0.86 -17.27 -11.00
C SER A 317 1.92 -18.24 -10.52
N TYR A 318 1.49 -19.47 -10.19
CA TYR A 318 2.29 -20.61 -9.73
C TYR A 318 1.48 -21.89 -9.97
N GLY A 319 1.91 -23.05 -9.47
CA GLY A 319 1.19 -24.32 -9.63
C GLY A 319 -0.27 -24.28 -9.16
N VAL A 320 -1.06 -25.27 -9.55
CA VAL A 320 -2.48 -25.33 -9.14
C VAL A 320 -2.59 -25.53 -7.63
N ASP A 321 -3.34 -24.66 -6.93
CA ASP A 321 -3.47 -24.70 -5.47
C ASP A 321 -4.88 -24.34 -4.94
N GLY A 322 -5.90 -24.54 -5.77
CA GLY A 322 -7.30 -24.19 -5.45
C GLY A 322 -7.67 -22.75 -5.75
N TYR A 323 -6.68 -21.83 -5.85
CA TYR A 323 -6.88 -20.44 -6.25
C TYR A 323 -6.24 -20.10 -7.59
N SER A 324 -5.02 -20.59 -7.82
CA SER A 324 -4.41 -20.66 -9.16
C SER A 324 -5.03 -21.85 -9.90
N LEU A 325 -5.88 -21.58 -10.88
CA LEU A 325 -6.64 -22.63 -11.58
C LEU A 325 -5.90 -23.18 -12.81
N CYS A 326 -4.90 -22.44 -13.30
CA CYS A 326 -4.09 -22.86 -14.42
C CYS A 326 -2.66 -22.31 -14.29
N PRO A 327 -1.60 -23.14 -14.39
CA PRO A 327 -0.21 -22.69 -14.23
C PRO A 327 0.25 -21.67 -15.27
N ALA A 328 -0.34 -21.69 -16.47
CA ALA A 328 -0.07 -20.76 -17.55
C ALA A 328 -1.22 -20.79 -18.57
N LEU A 329 -1.57 -19.64 -19.14
CA LEU A 329 -2.56 -19.54 -20.22
C LEU A 329 -1.85 -19.38 -21.56
N TYR A 330 -2.42 -19.97 -22.62
CA TYR A 330 -1.87 -19.91 -23.97
C TYR A 330 -2.92 -19.47 -24.98
N ILE A 331 -2.50 -18.71 -25.98
CA ILE A 331 -3.31 -18.38 -27.17
C ILE A 331 -2.43 -18.60 -28.39
N GLY A 332 -2.83 -19.50 -29.28
CA GLY A 332 -2.03 -19.85 -30.46
C GLY A 332 -0.63 -20.35 -30.09
N GLY A 333 -0.51 -21.11 -28.99
CA GLY A 333 0.75 -21.65 -28.47
C GLY A 333 1.64 -20.63 -27.75
N LYS A 334 1.25 -19.35 -27.66
CA LYS A 334 2.01 -18.31 -26.96
C LYS A 334 1.51 -18.12 -25.54
N LYS A 335 2.43 -18.16 -24.57
CA LYS A 335 2.12 -17.92 -23.17
C LYS A 335 1.66 -16.48 -22.96
N ILE A 336 0.51 -16.31 -22.32
CA ILE A 336 -0.05 -15.02 -21.91
C ILE A 336 0.41 -14.67 -20.50
N TYR A 337 0.52 -13.37 -20.22
CA TYR A 337 0.82 -12.86 -18.88
C TYR A 337 -0.30 -13.24 -17.89
N LYS A 338 -0.02 -13.18 -16.59
CA LYS A 338 -0.96 -13.53 -15.53
C LYS A 338 -2.33 -12.87 -15.71
N ARG A 339 -3.39 -13.61 -15.40
CA ARG A 339 -4.80 -13.15 -15.50
C ARG A 339 -5.55 -13.43 -14.21
N ILE A 340 -6.50 -12.55 -13.90
CA ILE A 340 -7.56 -12.83 -12.94
C ILE A 340 -8.71 -13.43 -13.73
N LEU A 341 -9.22 -14.57 -13.29
CA LEU A 341 -10.36 -15.24 -13.91
C LEU A 341 -11.62 -14.74 -13.22
N ILE A 342 -12.50 -14.09 -13.98
CA ILE A 342 -13.74 -13.51 -13.48
C ILE A 342 -14.96 -14.04 -14.22
N ARG A 343 -16.12 -13.92 -13.59
CA ARG A 343 -17.43 -14.14 -14.19
C ARG A 343 -18.35 -13.00 -13.81
N ARG A 344 -19.27 -12.60 -14.69
CA ARG A 344 -20.32 -11.63 -14.35
C ARG A 344 -21.37 -12.29 -13.46
N ARG A 345 -21.82 -11.59 -12.40
CA ARG A 345 -22.85 -12.11 -11.49
C ARG A 345 -24.28 -12.03 -12.02
N ARG A 346 -24.51 -11.25 -13.08
CA ARG A 346 -25.82 -10.83 -13.65
C ARG A 346 -26.57 -9.79 -12.79
N GLN A 347 -27.12 -8.78 -13.46
CA GLN A 347 -28.47 -8.87 -14.02
C GLN A 347 -28.39 -8.74 -15.54
#